data_AF-A0A259L0V1-F1
#
_entry.id   AF-A0A259L0V1-F1
#
_cell.length_a   1.000
_cell.length_b   1.000
_cell.length_c   1.000
_cell.angle_alpha   90.00
_cell.angle_beta   90.00
_cell.angle_gamma   90.00
#
_symmetry.space_group_name_H-M   'P 1'
#
loop_
_entity.id
_entity.type
_entity.pdbx_description
1 polymer ?
#
loop_
_entity_poly.entity_id
_entity_poly.type
_entity_poly.pdbx_seq_one_letter_code
_entity_poly.pdbx_strand_id
1 'polypeptide(L)'
;MYYDFFGLKEPPFSIAPDPRYLYMSDRHKEALAHLMYGVQGQGGFIVVTGEVGTGKTTVCRCFIENAPAHVDIALILNPRLSARELLSSVCDELEIDHAPDASIKAMVDAINQDLLKAHAAGRHKVLIIDEAQNLSADVLEQLRLLTNLETAEKKLLQIVLLGQPELQEVLALPELRQLNQRVTARYHLDAIGRDELPAYLQYRLGVAGLRVDIFTPGAVRRLFSVSNGVPRLINLIADRALLGAYAEGDHQVSAEHVRQAAREVSGGRPFQARRAARASVLRASSFVFLLLSLALAVLSTLMFFQPGNASRPDVPDTEAPVPLQGIVERAPEDNGPTGEPASVADTVGAEPGFDPQQHTLTLGSAFRALLAQWGEDNLPARLGVACEFVQSRGLACLERQGTRRSLEFLDRPAILTLRPDGGQPTYVVVSQLD
;
A
#
# COMPACT_ATOMS: atom_id res chain seq x y z
N MET A 1 19.36 -20.80 22.77
CA MET A 1 20.76 -20.93 22.30
C MET A 1 21.50 -19.60 22.42
N TYR A 2 21.26 -18.58 21.56
CA TYR A 2 21.94 -17.28 21.76
C TYR A 2 21.35 -16.47 22.92
N TYR A 3 20.04 -16.53 23.14
CA TYR A 3 19.38 -15.80 24.22
C TYR A 3 19.89 -16.27 25.60
N ASP A 4 20.08 -17.58 25.80
CA ASP A 4 20.67 -18.13 27.03
C ASP A 4 22.10 -17.59 27.27
N PHE A 5 22.91 -17.47 26.21
CA PHE A 5 24.28 -16.93 26.28
C PHE A 5 24.31 -15.47 26.76
N PHE A 6 23.32 -14.66 26.36
CA PHE A 6 23.17 -13.28 26.84
C PHE A 6 22.35 -13.17 28.14
N GLY A 7 21.87 -14.28 28.71
CA GLY A 7 21.02 -14.28 29.91
C GLY A 7 19.59 -13.76 29.67
N LEU A 8 19.10 -13.82 28.43
CA LEU A 8 17.75 -13.46 28.03
C LEU A 8 16.79 -14.65 28.23
N LYS A 9 15.57 -14.37 28.67
CA LYS A 9 14.53 -15.41 28.88
C LYS A 9 13.80 -15.79 27.60
N GLU A 10 13.72 -14.86 26.66
CA GLU A 10 13.02 -15.00 25.39
C GLU A 10 13.67 -14.09 24.33
N PRO A 11 13.40 -14.28 23.02
CA PRO A 11 14.00 -13.47 21.96
C PRO A 11 13.56 -11.98 22.02
N PRO A 12 14.47 -11.03 22.33
CA PRO A 12 14.10 -9.63 22.59
C PRO A 12 13.66 -8.88 21.33
N PHE A 13 14.09 -9.33 20.16
CA PHE A 13 13.87 -8.64 18.89
C PHE A 13 12.94 -9.39 17.93
N SER A 14 12.09 -10.27 18.46
CA SER A 14 11.04 -10.92 17.66
C SER A 14 10.20 -9.87 16.92
N ILE A 15 9.87 -10.16 15.66
CA ILE A 15 8.97 -9.34 14.84
C ILE A 15 7.51 -9.75 15.01
N ALA A 16 7.24 -10.81 15.78
CA ALA A 16 5.87 -11.18 16.13
C ALA A 16 5.25 -10.06 16.99
N PRO A 17 3.98 -9.71 16.75
CA PRO A 17 3.32 -8.66 17.51
C PRO A 17 3.03 -9.15 18.94
N ASP A 18 3.85 -8.71 19.89
CA ASP A 18 3.62 -8.87 21.34
C ASP A 18 3.52 -7.46 21.97
N PRO A 19 2.37 -7.10 22.57
CA PRO A 19 2.16 -5.78 23.19
C PRO A 19 3.19 -5.42 24.26
N ARG A 20 3.75 -6.40 24.98
CA ARG A 20 4.79 -6.16 26.01
C ARG A 20 6.03 -5.50 25.41
N TYR A 21 6.32 -5.81 24.14
CA TYR A 21 7.48 -5.29 23.43
C TYR A 21 7.23 -3.95 22.72
N LEU A 22 6.03 -3.38 22.83
CA LEU A 22 5.73 -2.05 22.30
C LEU A 22 6.41 -0.97 23.14
N TYR A 23 7.51 -0.42 22.62
CA TYR A 23 8.10 0.79 23.15
C TYR A 23 7.24 2.00 22.78
N MET A 24 6.57 2.58 23.77
CA MET A 24 5.78 3.81 23.61
C MET A 24 6.71 5.03 23.51
N SER A 25 7.24 5.26 22.31
CA SER A 25 7.89 6.55 22.02
C SER A 25 6.86 7.68 22.11
N ASP A 26 7.33 8.92 22.26
CA ASP A 26 6.40 10.06 22.37
C ASP A 26 5.51 10.18 21.13
N ARG A 27 6.02 9.79 19.96
CA ARG A 27 5.24 9.70 18.71
C ARG A 27 4.17 8.63 18.74
N HIS A 28 4.43 7.47 19.33
CA HIS A 28 3.40 6.42 19.49
C HIS A 28 2.31 6.89 20.46
N LYS A 29 2.68 7.62 21.51
CA LYS A 29 1.71 8.21 22.46
C LYS A 29 0.85 9.28 21.78
N GLU A 30 1.45 10.15 20.96
CA GLU A 30 0.71 11.15 20.16
C GLU A 30 -0.24 10.48 19.18
N ALA A 31 0.23 9.47 18.43
CA ALA A 31 -0.61 8.70 17.51
C ALA A 31 -1.82 8.09 18.23
N LEU A 32 -1.59 7.45 19.38
CA LEU A 32 -2.64 6.86 20.20
C LEU A 32 -3.60 7.92 20.74
N ALA A 33 -3.10 9.08 21.17
CA ALA A 33 -3.92 10.20 21.63
C ALA A 33 -4.84 10.73 20.52
N HIS A 34 -4.34 10.84 19.29
CA HIS A 34 -5.16 11.22 18.13
C HIS A 34 -6.26 10.19 17.85
N LEU A 35 -5.95 8.89 17.95
CA LEU A 35 -6.95 7.85 17.81
C LEU A 35 -8.02 7.92 18.92
N MET A 36 -7.58 8.09 20.18
CA MET A 36 -8.47 8.21 21.34
C MET A 36 -9.36 9.44 21.29
N TYR A 37 -8.88 10.56 20.75
CA TYR A 37 -9.68 11.76 20.57
C TYR A 37 -10.88 11.54 19.62
N GLY A 38 -10.70 10.79 18.52
CA GLY A 38 -11.79 10.52 17.57
C GLY A 38 -12.91 9.65 18.13
N VAL A 39 -12.63 8.85 19.16
CA VAL A 39 -13.61 8.02 19.85
C VAL A 39 -14.65 8.85 20.61
N GLN A 40 -14.36 10.12 20.92
CA GLN A 40 -15.24 11.01 21.69
C GLN A 40 -16.45 11.56 20.91
N GLY A 41 -16.71 11.06 19.70
CA GLY A 41 -17.97 11.30 18.99
C GLY A 41 -17.97 12.44 17.98
N GLN A 42 -16.80 12.91 17.52
CA GLN A 42 -16.73 13.85 16.39
C GLN A 42 -16.93 13.16 15.03
N GLY A 43 -16.77 11.84 14.97
CA GLY A 43 -16.96 11.02 13.77
C GLY A 43 -16.05 11.41 12.61
N GLY A 44 -16.37 10.88 11.43
CA GLY A 44 -15.60 11.13 10.22
C GLY A 44 -14.37 10.23 10.10
N PHE A 45 -13.28 10.77 9.55
CA PHE A 45 -12.07 10.00 9.26
C PHE A 45 -10.88 10.45 10.11
N ILE A 46 -10.17 9.50 10.70
CA ILE A 46 -8.80 9.68 11.19
C ILE A 46 -7.87 8.97 10.23
N VAL A 47 -6.80 9.63 9.79
CA VAL A 47 -5.80 9.05 8.91
C VAL A 47 -4.48 8.95 9.64
N VAL A 48 -3.95 7.74 9.76
CA VAL A 48 -2.63 7.47 10.32
C VAL A 48 -1.77 6.84 9.24
N THR A 49 -0.76 7.57 8.76
CA THR A 49 0.20 7.04 7.78
C THR A 49 1.56 6.82 8.41
N GLY A 50 2.42 6.06 7.74
CA GLY A 50 3.78 5.80 8.20
C GLY A 50 4.46 4.79 7.30
N GLU A 51 5.79 4.82 7.24
CA GLU A 51 6.58 3.87 6.45
C GLU A 51 6.33 2.42 6.88
N VAL A 52 6.68 1.46 6.02
CA VAL A 52 6.56 0.04 6.34
C VAL A 52 7.42 -0.30 7.56
N GLY A 53 6.82 -0.93 8.57
CA GLY A 53 7.52 -1.36 9.78
C GLY A 53 7.76 -0.27 10.84
N THR A 54 7.09 0.89 10.73
CA THR A 54 7.10 1.98 11.74
C THR A 54 6.28 1.71 13.00
N GLY A 55 5.43 0.69 12.99
CA GLY A 55 4.63 0.31 14.17
C GLY A 55 3.15 0.67 14.09
N LYS A 56 2.63 1.07 12.91
CA LYS A 56 1.19 1.39 12.71
C LYS A 56 0.24 0.33 13.26
N THR A 57 0.41 -0.94 12.86
CA THR A 57 -0.41 -2.05 13.36
C THR A 57 -0.23 -2.27 14.87
N THR A 58 0.94 -1.95 15.42
CA THR A 58 1.19 -2.05 16.86
C THR A 58 0.47 -0.94 17.64
N VAL A 59 0.43 0.30 17.12
CA VAL A 59 -0.40 1.40 17.67
C VAL A 59 -1.88 1.02 17.62
N CYS A 60 -2.33 0.45 16.50
CA CYS A 60 -3.72 -0.04 16.34
C CYS A 60 -4.09 -1.09 17.40
N ARG A 61 -3.23 -2.09 17.61
CA ARG A 61 -3.45 -3.10 18.67
C ARG A 61 -3.52 -2.46 20.06
N CYS A 62 -2.63 -1.53 20.36
CA CYS A 62 -2.69 -0.81 21.64
C CYS A 62 -3.99 0.00 21.78
N PHE A 63 -4.45 0.65 20.70
CA PHE A 63 -5.74 1.34 20.68
C PHE A 63 -6.88 0.37 21.02
N ILE A 64 -6.91 -0.82 20.42
CA ILE A 64 -7.93 -1.84 20.68
C ILE A 64 -7.88 -2.30 22.14
N GLU A 65 -6.69 -2.59 22.67
CA GLU A 65 -6.50 -3.05 24.06
C GLU A 65 -6.85 -1.99 25.12
N ASN A 66 -6.72 -0.70 24.77
CA ASN A 66 -7.00 0.42 25.66
C ASN A 66 -8.32 1.13 25.32
N ALA A 67 -9.12 0.56 24.41
CA ALA A 67 -10.39 1.14 24.01
C ALA A 67 -11.36 1.17 25.21
N PRO A 68 -12.07 2.28 25.43
CA PRO A 68 -13.11 2.34 26.46
C PRO A 68 -14.18 1.25 26.25
N ALA A 69 -14.76 0.73 27.33
CA ALA A 69 -15.72 -0.37 27.28
C ALA A 69 -17.02 -0.08 26.49
N HIS A 70 -17.31 1.19 26.20
CA HIS A 70 -18.45 1.62 25.40
C HIS A 70 -18.13 1.72 23.89
N VAL A 71 -16.95 1.27 23.48
CA VAL A 71 -16.47 1.36 22.10
C VAL A 71 -16.42 -0.03 21.49
N ASP A 72 -17.09 -0.18 20.37
CA ASP A 72 -17.08 -1.39 19.56
C ASP A 72 -16.17 -1.16 18.37
N ILE A 73 -15.17 -2.02 18.18
CA ILE A 73 -14.17 -1.86 17.13
C ILE A 73 -14.34 -2.98 16.12
N ALA A 74 -14.42 -2.60 14.84
CA ALA A 74 -14.28 -3.51 13.72
C ALA A 74 -12.93 -3.30 13.01
N LEU A 75 -12.15 -4.36 12.77
CA LEU A 75 -10.83 -4.28 12.14
C LEU A 75 -10.75 -5.02 10.79
N ILE A 76 -10.42 -4.28 9.72
CA ILE A 76 -10.19 -4.83 8.38
C ILE A 76 -8.70 -4.71 8.03
N LEU A 77 -7.98 -5.84 7.88
CA LEU A 77 -6.52 -5.84 7.67
C LEU A 77 -6.07 -5.85 6.20
N ASN A 78 -6.88 -6.41 5.29
CA ASN A 78 -6.48 -6.64 3.88
C ASN A 78 -7.56 -6.15 2.91
N PRO A 79 -7.71 -4.84 2.69
CA PRO A 79 -8.87 -4.29 2.03
C PRO A 79 -8.80 -4.32 0.50
N ARG A 80 -8.24 -5.37 -0.12
CA ARG A 80 -8.31 -5.56 -1.60
C ARG A 80 -9.69 -6.07 -2.01
N LEU A 81 -10.70 -5.30 -1.65
CA LEU A 81 -12.11 -5.64 -1.72
C LEU A 81 -12.81 -4.66 -2.65
N SER A 82 -13.80 -5.17 -3.37
CA SER A 82 -14.83 -4.31 -3.96
C SER A 82 -15.65 -3.62 -2.88
N ALA A 83 -16.41 -2.58 -3.25
CA ALA A 83 -17.31 -1.88 -2.35
C ALA A 83 -18.27 -2.83 -1.60
N ARG A 84 -18.81 -3.82 -2.32
CA ARG A 84 -19.75 -4.80 -1.75
C ARG A 84 -19.05 -5.73 -0.76
N GLU A 85 -17.88 -6.24 -1.11
CA GLU A 85 -17.10 -7.13 -0.23
C GLU A 85 -16.64 -6.39 1.03
N LEU A 86 -16.23 -5.12 0.91
CA LEU A 86 -15.90 -4.30 2.07
C LEU A 86 -17.10 -4.18 3.01
N LEU A 87 -18.28 -3.84 2.50
CA LEU A 87 -19.49 -3.72 3.33
C LEU A 87 -19.89 -5.05 3.98
N SER A 88 -19.76 -6.15 3.25
CA SER A 88 -19.97 -7.49 3.79
C SER A 88 -18.99 -7.79 4.93
N SER A 89 -17.70 -7.49 4.76
CA SER A 89 -16.70 -7.61 5.84
C SER A 89 -16.97 -6.68 7.03
N VAL A 90 -17.50 -5.48 6.80
CA VAL A 90 -17.93 -4.58 7.88
C VAL A 90 -19.10 -5.19 8.64
N CYS A 91 -20.08 -5.78 7.96
CA CYS A 91 -21.17 -6.49 8.61
C CYS A 91 -20.67 -7.68 9.41
N ASP A 92 -19.79 -8.52 8.85
CA ASP A 92 -19.22 -9.68 9.54
C ASP A 92 -18.50 -9.27 10.84
N GLU A 93 -17.64 -8.26 10.75
CA GLU A 93 -16.80 -7.81 11.88
C GLU A 93 -17.60 -7.04 12.94
N LEU A 94 -18.72 -6.41 12.57
CA LEU A 94 -19.66 -5.79 13.51
C LEU A 94 -20.74 -6.76 14.01
N GLU A 95 -20.70 -8.03 13.61
CA GLU A 95 -21.69 -9.06 13.94
C GLU A 95 -23.12 -8.70 13.46
N ILE A 96 -23.23 -8.09 12.28
CA ILE A 96 -24.49 -7.69 11.65
C ILE A 96 -24.93 -8.76 10.63
N ASP A 97 -26.10 -9.36 10.88
CA ASP A 97 -26.70 -10.34 9.97
C ASP A 97 -26.98 -9.73 8.59
N HIS A 98 -26.51 -10.41 7.54
CA HIS A 98 -26.81 -10.07 6.15
C HIS A 98 -26.87 -11.31 5.26
N ALA A 99 -27.66 -11.24 4.19
CA ALA A 99 -27.72 -12.32 3.21
C ALA A 99 -26.44 -12.36 2.34
N PRO A 100 -25.98 -13.53 1.87
CA PRO A 100 -24.77 -13.64 1.05
C PRO A 100 -24.82 -12.83 -0.25
N ASP A 101 -26.02 -12.68 -0.81
CA ASP A 101 -26.35 -11.93 -2.03
C ASP A 101 -26.95 -10.54 -1.72
N ALA A 102 -26.84 -10.07 -0.48
CA ALA A 102 -27.36 -8.77 -0.08
C ALA A 102 -26.79 -7.65 -0.96
N SER A 103 -27.70 -6.79 -1.42
CA SER A 103 -27.31 -5.57 -2.14
C SER A 103 -26.54 -4.61 -1.22
N ILE A 104 -25.74 -3.73 -1.83
CA ILE A 104 -25.06 -2.64 -1.11
C ILE A 104 -26.05 -1.85 -0.23
N LYS A 105 -27.21 -1.51 -0.79
CA LYS A 105 -28.26 -0.79 -0.07
C LYS A 105 -28.72 -1.56 1.18
N ALA A 106 -29.00 -2.86 1.04
CA ALA A 106 -29.47 -3.67 2.17
C ALA A 106 -28.43 -3.72 3.30
N MET A 107 -27.14 -3.86 2.96
CA MET A 107 -26.06 -3.83 3.95
C MET A 107 -25.91 -2.44 4.60
N VAL A 108 -25.98 -1.35 3.83
CA VAL A 108 -25.94 0.01 4.37
C VAL A 108 -27.12 0.28 5.31
N ASP A 109 -28.32 -0.18 4.94
CA ASP A 109 -29.52 -0.05 5.77
C ASP A 109 -29.38 -0.85 7.08
N ALA A 110 -28.79 -2.05 7.03
CA ALA A 110 -28.49 -2.87 8.21
C ALA A 110 -27.44 -2.22 9.12
N ILE A 111 -26.34 -1.72 8.54
CA ILE A 111 -25.30 -0.97 9.26
C ILE A 111 -25.91 0.26 9.94
N ASN A 112 -26.74 1.05 9.24
CA ASN A 112 -27.38 2.22 9.82
C ASN A 112 -28.27 1.87 11.03
N GLN A 113 -29.06 0.79 10.93
CA GLN A 113 -29.90 0.34 12.05
C GLN A 113 -29.06 -0.10 13.25
N ASP A 114 -27.97 -0.83 13.02
CA ASP A 114 -27.06 -1.24 14.10
C ASP A 114 -26.39 -0.02 14.76
N LEU A 115 -25.89 0.91 13.96
CA LEU A 115 -25.29 2.15 14.43
C LEU A 115 -26.24 2.97 15.30
N LEU A 116 -27.52 3.09 14.92
CA LEU A 116 -28.55 3.76 15.72
C LEU A 116 -28.84 3.03 17.03
N LYS A 117 -28.91 1.69 17.02
CA LYS A 117 -29.10 0.87 18.23
C LYS A 117 -27.94 1.03 19.20
N ALA A 118 -26.71 0.94 18.70
CA ALA A 118 -25.49 1.12 19.49
C ALA A 118 -25.46 2.52 20.11
N HIS A 119 -25.78 3.55 19.33
CA HIS A 119 -25.85 4.92 19.82
C HIS A 119 -26.91 5.13 20.91
N ALA A 120 -28.11 4.56 20.74
CA ALA A 120 -29.16 4.60 21.76
C ALA A 120 -28.74 3.90 23.07
N ALA A 121 -27.86 2.90 22.98
CA ALA A 121 -27.24 2.23 24.13
C ALA A 121 -26.01 2.98 24.69
N GLY A 122 -25.68 4.18 24.18
CA GLY A 122 -24.51 4.95 24.59
C GLY A 122 -23.17 4.36 24.11
N ARG A 123 -23.19 3.46 23.12
CA ARG A 123 -22.00 2.86 22.52
C ARG A 123 -21.58 3.59 21.25
N HIS A 124 -20.30 3.51 20.92
CA HIS A 124 -19.69 4.11 19.74
C HIS A 124 -19.00 3.04 18.89
N LYS A 125 -19.33 2.97 17.60
CA LYS A 125 -18.66 2.05 16.66
C LYS A 125 -17.46 2.74 16.01
N VAL A 126 -16.33 2.03 15.95
CA VAL A 126 -15.10 2.46 15.27
C VAL A 126 -14.73 1.42 14.23
N LEU A 127 -14.61 1.82 12.98
CA LEU A 127 -14.11 0.98 11.89
C LEU A 127 -12.66 1.31 11.61
N ILE A 128 -11.77 0.34 11.78
CA ILE A 128 -10.34 0.47 11.47
C ILE A 128 -10.04 -0.30 10.19
N ILE A 129 -9.38 0.35 9.25
CA ILE A 129 -8.92 -0.25 7.99
C ILE A 129 -7.40 -0.11 7.91
N ASP A 130 -6.69 -1.24 7.97
CA ASP A 130 -5.25 -1.31 7.75
C ASP A 130 -4.91 -1.45 6.27
N GLU A 131 -3.71 -1.03 5.90
CA GLU A 131 -3.22 -1.02 4.51
C GLU A 131 -4.18 -0.30 3.53
N ALA A 132 -4.82 0.78 3.99
CA ALA A 132 -5.87 1.51 3.27
C ALA A 132 -5.41 2.14 1.95
N GLN A 133 -4.10 2.27 1.69
CA GLN A 133 -3.59 2.68 0.37
C GLN A 133 -3.91 1.68 -0.75
N ASN A 134 -4.33 0.44 -0.42
CA ASN A 134 -4.77 -0.56 -1.39
C ASN A 134 -6.25 -0.42 -1.78
N LEU A 135 -7.01 0.50 -1.15
CA LEU A 135 -8.39 0.78 -1.50
C LEU A 135 -8.47 1.55 -2.81
N SER A 136 -9.45 1.21 -3.65
CA SER A 136 -9.78 2.04 -4.82
C SER A 136 -10.55 3.30 -4.40
N ALA A 137 -10.55 4.31 -5.26
CA ALA A 137 -11.31 5.55 -5.04
C ALA A 137 -12.81 5.29 -4.85
N ASP A 138 -13.39 4.35 -5.62
CA ASP A 138 -14.79 3.96 -5.48
C ASP A 138 -15.10 3.41 -4.09
N VAL A 139 -14.21 2.61 -3.51
CA VAL A 139 -14.41 2.03 -2.18
C VAL A 139 -14.26 3.08 -1.09
N LEU A 140 -13.28 3.98 -1.22
CA LEU A 140 -13.12 5.14 -0.35
C LEU A 140 -14.37 6.04 -0.38
N GLU A 141 -14.97 6.23 -1.56
CA GLU A 141 -16.21 6.97 -1.70
C GLU A 141 -17.39 6.27 -1.01
N GLN A 142 -17.48 4.94 -1.05
CA GLN A 142 -18.48 4.21 -0.26
C GLN A 142 -18.27 4.39 1.25
N LEU A 143 -17.02 4.35 1.73
CA LEU A 143 -16.70 4.67 3.12
C LEU A 143 -17.12 6.10 3.48
N ARG A 144 -16.92 7.06 2.55
CA ARG A 144 -17.37 8.45 2.74
C ARG A 144 -18.88 8.50 2.95
N LEU A 145 -19.65 7.71 2.19
CA LEU A 145 -21.10 7.65 2.35
C LEU A 145 -21.53 7.09 3.71
N LEU A 146 -20.82 6.09 4.25
CA LEU A 146 -21.10 5.57 5.60
C LEU A 146 -20.93 6.63 6.70
N THR A 147 -20.01 7.58 6.53
CA THR A 147 -19.87 8.69 7.50
C THR A 147 -21.02 9.71 7.46
N ASN A 148 -21.95 9.61 6.51
CA ASN A 148 -23.22 10.37 6.53
C ASN A 148 -24.24 9.77 7.49
N LEU A 149 -24.02 8.56 8.01
CA LEU A 149 -24.93 7.96 8.97
C LEU A 149 -24.78 8.69 10.31
N GLU A 150 -25.75 9.56 10.58
CA GLU A 150 -25.74 10.49 11.71
C GLU A 150 -27.14 10.70 12.29
N THR A 151 -27.19 11.12 13.55
CA THR A 151 -28.38 11.72 14.15
C THR A 151 -28.35 13.24 13.93
N ALA A 152 -29.39 13.95 14.36
CA ALA A 152 -29.41 15.42 14.30
C ALA A 152 -28.23 16.08 15.03
N GLU A 153 -27.61 15.39 16.00
CA GLU A 153 -26.61 15.97 16.90
C GLU A 153 -25.24 15.30 16.79
N LYS A 154 -25.16 14.05 16.34
CA LYS A 154 -23.95 13.22 16.45
C LYS A 154 -23.74 12.29 15.26
N LYS A 155 -22.48 12.17 14.84
CA LYS A 155 -22.00 11.12 13.92
C LYS A 155 -22.05 9.76 14.60
N LEU A 156 -22.45 8.72 13.86
CA LEU A 156 -22.62 7.39 14.42
C LEU A 156 -21.40 6.48 14.22
N LEU A 157 -20.57 6.78 13.23
CA LEU A 157 -19.41 5.97 12.86
C LEU A 157 -18.13 6.81 12.78
N GLN A 158 -17.08 6.33 13.44
CA GLN A 158 -15.72 6.82 13.29
C GLN A 158 -14.93 5.83 12.42
N ILE A 159 -14.26 6.32 11.38
CA ILE A 159 -13.41 5.49 10.52
C ILE A 159 -11.95 5.88 10.74
N VAL A 160 -11.09 4.88 10.94
CA VAL A 160 -9.63 5.04 11.07
C VAL A 160 -8.97 4.36 9.87
N LEU A 161 -8.29 5.14 9.04
CA LEU A 161 -7.51 4.64 7.91
C LEU A 161 -6.03 4.59 8.28
N LEU A 162 -5.49 3.37 8.41
CA LEU A 162 -4.07 3.11 8.60
C LEU A 162 -3.47 2.77 7.25
N GLY A 163 -2.35 3.39 6.91
CA GLY A 163 -1.73 3.12 5.61
C GLY A 163 -0.30 3.61 5.47
N GLN A 164 0.24 3.41 4.28
CA GLN A 164 1.56 3.92 3.88
C GLN A 164 1.43 5.40 3.41
N PRO A 165 2.54 6.15 3.23
CA PRO A 165 2.48 7.55 2.78
C PRO A 165 1.66 7.76 1.49
N GLU A 166 1.63 6.77 0.60
CA GLU A 166 0.86 6.73 -0.63
C GLU A 166 -0.64 6.95 -0.40
N LEU A 167 -1.17 6.60 0.77
CA LEU A 167 -2.56 6.90 1.13
C LEU A 167 -2.84 8.41 1.09
N GLN A 168 -1.88 9.26 1.47
CA GLN A 168 -2.06 10.71 1.40
C GLN A 168 -2.17 11.19 -0.04
N GLU A 169 -1.45 10.56 -0.96
CA GLU A 169 -1.51 10.86 -2.40
C GLU A 169 -2.87 10.45 -2.97
N VAL A 170 -3.35 9.26 -2.62
CA VAL A 170 -4.69 8.78 -2.99
C VAL A 170 -5.77 9.75 -2.48
N LEU A 171 -5.72 10.13 -1.20
CA LEU A 171 -6.70 11.06 -0.62
C LEU A 171 -6.63 12.48 -1.21
N ALA A 172 -5.51 12.86 -1.83
CA ALA A 172 -5.34 14.14 -2.52
C ALA A 172 -5.93 14.15 -3.94
N LEU A 173 -6.37 13.00 -4.47
CA LEU A 173 -7.00 12.92 -5.78
C LEU A 173 -8.24 13.84 -5.86
N PRO A 174 -8.47 14.52 -7.01
CA PRO A 174 -9.59 15.46 -7.14
C PRO A 174 -10.96 14.84 -6.84
N GLU A 175 -11.18 13.58 -7.23
CA GLU A 175 -12.42 12.83 -6.99
C GLU A 175 -12.67 12.52 -5.51
N LEU A 176 -11.62 12.41 -4.69
CA LEU A 176 -11.70 12.14 -3.25
C LEU A 176 -11.70 13.42 -2.39
N ARG A 177 -11.76 14.61 -2.99
CA ARG A 177 -11.74 15.89 -2.28
C ARG A 177 -12.78 15.97 -1.16
N GLN A 178 -13.98 15.43 -1.38
CA GLN A 178 -15.07 15.45 -0.39
C GLN A 178 -14.76 14.58 0.82
N LEU A 179 -14.17 13.41 0.62
CA LEU A 179 -13.70 12.55 1.71
C LEU A 179 -12.56 13.24 2.45
N ASN A 180 -11.62 13.81 1.72
CA ASN A 180 -10.44 14.46 2.26
C ASN A 180 -10.78 15.61 3.24
N GLN A 181 -11.88 16.32 3.00
CA GLN A 181 -12.43 17.37 3.88
C GLN A 181 -13.08 16.83 5.16
N ARG A 182 -13.46 15.55 5.19
CA ARG A 182 -14.04 14.87 6.37
C ARG A 182 -13.00 14.20 7.25
N VAL A 183 -11.72 14.33 6.90
CA VAL A 183 -10.62 13.86 7.74
C VAL A 183 -10.43 14.86 8.87
N THR A 184 -10.80 14.46 10.08
CA THR A 184 -10.76 15.28 11.30
C THR A 184 -9.38 15.29 11.93
N ALA A 185 -8.58 14.24 11.74
CA ALA A 185 -7.21 14.18 12.22
C ALA A 185 -6.30 13.44 11.24
N ARG A 186 -5.05 13.93 11.13
CA ARG A 186 -3.97 13.29 10.38
C ARG A 186 -2.76 13.15 11.28
N TYR A 187 -2.20 11.96 11.31
CA TYR A 187 -0.94 11.71 11.98
C TYR A 187 0.00 10.93 11.07
N HIS A 188 1.27 11.30 11.05
CA HIS A 188 2.31 10.56 10.35
C HIS A 188 3.24 9.93 11.39
N LEU A 189 3.23 8.60 11.48
CA LEU A 189 4.08 7.84 12.37
C LEU A 189 5.48 7.72 11.77
N ASP A 190 6.37 8.60 12.23
CA ASP A 190 7.78 8.59 11.87
C ASP A 190 8.54 7.41 12.50
N ALA A 191 9.62 7.00 11.84
CA ALA A 191 10.60 6.06 12.37
C ALA A 191 11.27 6.57 13.66
N ILE A 192 11.77 5.67 14.51
CA ILE A 192 12.40 6.01 15.81
C ILE A 192 13.57 6.97 15.59
N GLY A 193 13.64 8.03 16.39
CA GLY A 193 14.72 9.01 16.36
C GLY A 193 16.07 8.42 16.79
N ARG A 194 17.16 9.08 16.36
CA ARG A 194 18.53 8.64 16.73
C ARG A 194 18.72 8.59 18.25
N ASP A 195 18.18 9.59 18.94
CA ASP A 195 18.35 9.75 20.38
C ASP A 195 17.42 8.83 21.18
N GLU A 196 16.36 8.33 20.54
CA GLU A 196 15.41 7.37 21.12
C GLU A 196 15.86 5.91 20.96
N LEU A 197 16.73 5.61 19.99
CA LEU A 197 17.16 4.24 19.70
C LEU A 197 17.79 3.51 20.91
N PRO A 198 18.67 4.13 21.73
CA PRO A 198 19.19 3.47 22.93
C PRO A 198 18.08 3.01 23.88
N ALA A 199 17.11 3.89 24.16
CA ALA A 199 15.98 3.61 25.04
C ALA A 199 15.08 2.49 24.45
N TYR A 200 14.87 2.50 23.14
CA TYR A 200 14.15 1.42 22.44
C TYR A 200 14.82 0.05 22.63
N LEU A 201 16.14 -0.04 22.42
CA LEU A 201 16.89 -1.28 22.59
C LEU A 201 16.85 -1.75 24.04
N GLN A 202 17.09 -0.83 24.99
CA GLN A 202 17.06 -1.12 26.42
C GLN A 202 15.68 -1.60 26.87
N TYR A 203 14.61 -1.00 26.37
CA TYR A 203 13.24 -1.43 26.64
C TYR A 203 13.02 -2.88 26.21
N ARG A 204 13.30 -3.21 24.94
CA ARG A 204 13.10 -4.57 24.42
C ARG A 204 13.96 -5.61 25.13
N LEU A 205 15.23 -5.30 25.42
CA LEU A 205 16.09 -6.17 26.21
C LEU A 205 15.56 -6.35 27.64
N GLY A 206 15.05 -5.27 28.24
CA GLY A 206 14.47 -5.27 29.58
C GLY A 206 13.25 -6.17 29.70
N VAL A 207 12.35 -6.14 28.71
CA VAL A 207 11.18 -7.03 28.63
C VAL A 207 11.63 -8.50 28.54
N ALA A 208 12.69 -8.78 27.79
CA ALA A 208 13.29 -10.12 27.69
C ALA A 208 14.13 -10.53 28.92
N GLY A 209 14.24 -9.66 29.94
CA GLY A 209 14.88 -9.94 31.21
C GLY A 209 16.32 -9.43 31.38
N LEU A 210 16.87 -8.69 30.41
CA LEU A 210 18.24 -8.17 30.47
C LEU A 210 18.25 -6.65 30.67
N ARG A 211 18.96 -6.18 31.71
CA ARG A 211 19.07 -4.75 32.07
C ARG A 211 20.43 -4.13 31.77
N VAL A 212 21.35 -4.91 31.21
CA VAL A 212 22.71 -4.47 30.90
C VAL A 212 22.79 -4.10 29.42
N ASP A 213 23.53 -3.03 29.12
CA ASP A 213 23.78 -2.62 27.74
C ASP A 213 24.77 -3.58 27.08
N ILE A 214 24.25 -4.39 26.16
CA ILE A 214 25.06 -5.30 25.34
C ILE A 214 25.43 -4.71 23.98
N PHE A 215 24.84 -3.57 23.59
CA PHE A 215 25.19 -2.88 22.34
C PHE A 215 26.20 -1.77 22.61
N THR A 216 27.36 -1.85 21.94
CA THR A 216 28.33 -0.76 22.01
C THR A 216 27.77 0.54 21.41
N PRO A 217 28.24 1.73 21.84
CA PRO A 217 27.81 3.00 21.23
C PRO A 217 28.05 3.05 19.70
N GLY A 218 29.11 2.37 19.23
CA GLY A 218 29.39 2.20 17.81
C GLY A 218 28.33 1.35 17.10
N ALA A 219 27.89 0.26 17.72
CA ALA A 219 26.82 -0.59 17.21
C ALA A 219 25.50 0.17 17.11
N VAL A 220 25.11 0.92 18.15
CA VAL A 220 23.87 1.71 18.14
C VAL A 220 23.88 2.76 17.01
N ARG A 221 24.98 3.52 16.88
CA ARG A 221 25.14 4.49 15.77
C ARG A 221 25.05 3.81 14.40
N ARG A 222 25.67 2.64 14.25
CA ARG A 222 25.63 1.89 12.99
C ARG A 222 24.23 1.37 12.71
N LEU A 223 23.55 0.82 13.72
CA LEU A 223 22.20 0.27 13.63
C LEU A 223 21.21 1.34 13.17
N PHE A 224 21.28 2.54 13.75
CA PHE A 224 20.49 3.68 13.30
C PHE A 224 20.76 4.02 11.83
N SER A 225 22.04 4.08 11.43
CA SER A 225 22.42 4.43 10.05
C SER A 225 21.92 3.44 9.00
N VAL A 226 21.84 2.14 9.32
CA VAL A 226 21.42 1.12 8.36
C VAL A 226 19.91 0.89 8.36
N SER A 227 19.25 1.09 9.50
CA SER A 227 17.80 0.94 9.63
C SER A 227 17.01 2.21 9.33
N ASN A 228 17.67 3.38 9.35
CA ASN A 228 17.05 4.70 9.35
C ASN A 228 16.00 4.89 10.47
N GLY A 229 16.15 4.15 11.58
CA GLY A 229 15.21 4.22 12.71
C GLY A 229 13.96 3.34 12.54
N VAL A 230 13.80 2.60 11.45
CA VAL A 230 12.60 1.77 11.22
C VAL A 230 12.60 0.59 12.20
N PRO A 231 11.62 0.49 13.13
CA PRO A 231 11.57 -0.56 14.16
C PRO A 231 11.73 -1.97 13.61
N ARG A 232 11.02 -2.33 12.54
CA ARG A 232 11.12 -3.67 11.94
C ARG A 232 12.55 -3.99 11.48
N LEU A 233 13.24 -3.04 10.87
CA LEU A 233 14.63 -3.22 10.43
C LEU A 233 15.60 -3.24 11.61
N ILE A 234 15.40 -2.36 12.60
CA ILE A 234 16.16 -2.39 13.85
C ILE A 234 16.11 -3.78 14.46
N ASN A 235 14.90 -4.35 14.59
CA ASN A 235 14.67 -5.65 15.18
C ASN A 235 15.35 -6.78 14.42
N LEU A 236 15.16 -6.83 13.10
CA LEU A 236 15.77 -7.86 12.25
C LEU A 236 17.31 -7.81 12.32
N ILE A 237 17.88 -6.61 12.24
CA ILE A 237 19.34 -6.43 12.27
C ILE A 237 19.89 -6.72 13.66
N ALA A 238 19.20 -6.30 14.73
CA ALA A 238 19.61 -6.53 16.10
C ALA A 238 19.58 -8.03 16.46
N ASP A 239 18.52 -8.75 16.08
CA ASP A 239 18.42 -10.21 16.29
C ASP A 239 19.57 -10.96 15.60
N ARG A 240 19.85 -10.62 14.34
CA ARG A 240 20.98 -11.18 13.58
C ARG A 240 22.34 -10.79 14.15
N ALA A 241 22.49 -9.56 14.65
CA ALA A 241 23.73 -9.11 15.27
C ALA A 241 24.01 -9.82 16.61
N LEU A 242 22.96 -10.15 17.38
CA LEU A 242 23.10 -10.99 18.58
C LEU A 242 23.54 -12.41 18.22
N LEU A 243 22.97 -12.98 17.17
CA LEU A 243 23.39 -14.29 16.66
C LEU A 243 24.86 -14.29 16.22
N GLY A 244 25.32 -13.24 15.53
CA GLY A 244 26.72 -13.09 15.11
C GLY A 244 27.67 -12.98 16.30
N ALA A 245 27.35 -12.11 17.26
CA ALA A 245 28.14 -11.96 18.49
C ALA A 245 28.23 -13.28 19.28
N TYR A 246 27.12 -14.03 19.39
CA TYR A 246 27.12 -15.36 19.99
C TYR A 246 28.03 -16.35 19.26
N ALA A 247 28.02 -16.34 17.93
CA ALA A 247 28.87 -17.24 17.13
C ALA A 247 30.38 -16.95 17.31
N GLU A 248 30.74 -15.71 17.60
CA GLU A 248 32.11 -15.26 17.88
C GLU A 248 32.50 -15.38 19.36
N GLY A 249 31.55 -15.68 20.25
CA GLY A 249 31.77 -15.74 21.70
C GLY A 249 31.81 -14.38 22.40
N ASP A 250 31.34 -13.32 21.73
CA ASP A 250 31.36 -11.95 22.22
C ASP A 250 30.10 -11.62 23.02
N HIS A 251 30.29 -11.17 24.28
CA HIS A 251 29.20 -10.70 25.13
C HIS A 251 28.74 -9.26 24.82
N GLN A 252 29.38 -8.58 23.86
CA GLN A 252 28.96 -7.27 23.38
C GLN A 252 28.75 -7.28 21.86
N VAL A 253 27.67 -6.66 21.43
CA VAL A 253 27.37 -6.41 20.02
C VAL A 253 28.15 -5.19 19.54
N SER A 254 29.10 -5.43 18.65
CA SER A 254 29.97 -4.42 18.04
C SER A 254 29.34 -3.82 16.77
N ALA A 255 29.96 -2.75 16.26
CA ALA A 255 29.58 -2.20 14.96
C ALA A 255 29.89 -3.15 13.78
N GLU A 256 30.76 -4.15 13.98
CA GLU A 256 31.02 -5.22 13.01
C GLU A 256 29.82 -6.15 12.88
N HIS A 257 29.32 -6.67 14.01
CA HIS A 257 28.17 -7.57 14.05
C HIS A 257 26.96 -6.93 13.37
N VAL A 258 26.69 -5.64 13.64
CA VAL A 258 25.61 -4.89 12.98
C VAL A 258 25.84 -4.71 11.48
N ARG A 259 27.10 -4.49 11.05
CA ARG A 259 27.43 -4.36 9.61
C ARG A 259 27.14 -5.66 8.87
N GLN A 260 27.55 -6.78 9.43
CA GLN A 260 27.34 -8.10 8.85
C GLN A 260 25.85 -8.45 8.82
N ALA A 261 25.16 -8.33 9.96
CA ALA A 261 23.72 -8.55 10.08
C ALA A 261 22.92 -7.72 9.07
N ALA A 262 23.27 -6.44 8.88
CA ALA A 262 22.59 -5.58 7.91
C ALA A 262 22.78 -6.06 6.46
N ARG A 263 23.95 -6.59 6.10
CA ARG A 263 24.20 -7.15 4.75
C ARG A 263 23.37 -8.41 4.50
N GLU A 264 23.25 -9.26 5.50
CA GLU A 264 22.45 -10.49 5.45
C GLU A 264 20.95 -10.16 5.30
N VAL A 265 20.43 -9.27 6.14
CA VAL A 265 19.01 -8.84 6.09
C VAL A 265 18.66 -8.18 4.77
N SER A 266 19.59 -7.46 4.15
CA SER A 266 19.35 -6.75 2.88
C SER A 266 19.59 -7.62 1.64
N GLY A 267 19.89 -8.92 1.80
CA GLY A 267 20.17 -9.82 0.68
C GLY A 267 21.38 -9.40 -0.16
N GLY A 268 22.40 -8.79 0.46
CA GLY A 268 23.61 -8.32 -0.23
C GLY A 268 23.46 -7.02 -1.01
N ARG A 269 22.25 -6.41 -1.08
CA ARG A 269 22.07 -5.07 -1.65
C ARG A 269 22.21 -4.01 -0.54
N PRO A 270 23.09 -3.00 -0.68
CA PRO A 270 23.16 -1.96 0.33
C PRO A 270 21.82 -1.21 0.41
N PHE A 271 21.32 -0.98 1.63
CA PHE A 271 20.22 -0.04 1.88
C PHE A 271 20.64 1.31 1.30
N GLN A 272 20.12 1.64 0.10
CA GLN A 272 20.40 2.93 -0.51
C GLN A 272 19.68 3.99 0.34
N ALA A 273 20.45 4.61 1.23
CA ALA A 273 20.04 5.83 1.90
C ALA A 273 19.75 6.89 0.83
N ARG A 274 18.47 7.14 0.53
CA ARG A 274 17.99 8.20 -0.36
C ARG A 274 18.35 9.64 0.13
N ARG A 275 19.24 9.79 1.11
CA ARG A 275 19.64 11.09 1.69
C ARG A 275 20.82 11.80 0.99
N ALA A 276 21.46 11.21 -0.02
CA ALA A 276 22.66 11.80 -0.63
C ALA A 276 22.47 12.49 -2.00
N ALA A 277 21.28 12.49 -2.59
CA ALA A 277 21.06 13.08 -3.92
C ALA A 277 20.75 14.59 -3.91
N ARG A 278 20.29 15.16 -2.79
CA ARG A 278 19.94 16.61 -2.74
C ARG A 278 21.12 17.51 -2.36
N ALA A 279 22.13 17.03 -1.64
CA ALA A 279 23.26 17.85 -1.21
C ALA A 279 24.34 18.04 -2.29
N SER A 280 24.48 17.11 -3.23
CA SER A 280 25.43 17.22 -4.36
C SER A 280 24.91 18.14 -5.48
N VAL A 281 23.59 18.20 -5.69
CA VAL A 281 22.97 19.04 -6.73
C VAL A 281 23.02 20.54 -6.36
N LEU A 282 22.91 20.91 -5.08
CA LEU A 282 23.07 22.31 -4.65
C LEU A 282 24.52 22.82 -4.73
N ARG A 283 25.52 21.95 -4.54
CA ARG A 283 26.94 22.35 -4.68
C ARG A 283 27.39 22.43 -6.14
N ALA A 284 26.87 21.56 -7.01
CA ALA A 284 27.17 21.59 -8.44
C ALA A 284 26.56 22.83 -9.13
N SER A 285 25.32 23.20 -8.78
CA SER A 285 24.65 24.39 -9.35
C SER A 285 25.37 25.70 -9.00
N SER A 286 25.89 25.82 -7.78
CA SER A 286 26.63 27.02 -7.35
C SER A 286 27.92 27.25 -8.15
N PHE A 287 28.62 26.18 -8.54
CA PHE A 287 29.84 26.26 -9.36
C PHE A 287 29.55 26.63 -10.82
N VAL A 288 28.45 26.11 -11.38
CA VAL A 288 28.02 26.43 -12.74
C VAL A 288 27.61 27.90 -12.87
N PHE A 289 26.86 28.44 -11.89
CA PHE A 289 26.51 29.86 -11.88
C PHE A 289 27.74 30.76 -11.75
N LEU A 290 28.74 30.38 -10.95
CA LEU A 290 29.97 31.15 -10.82
C LEU A 290 30.76 31.19 -12.14
N LEU A 291 30.91 30.04 -12.80
CA LEU A 291 31.60 29.95 -14.10
C LEU A 291 30.86 30.71 -15.21
N LEU A 292 29.53 30.66 -15.24
CA LEU A 292 28.73 31.37 -16.22
C LEU A 292 28.82 32.89 -16.02
N SER A 293 28.81 33.37 -14.77
CA SER A 293 28.97 34.79 -14.46
C SER A 293 30.36 35.31 -14.86
N LEU A 294 31.41 34.51 -14.66
CA LEU A 294 32.77 34.86 -15.05
C LEU A 294 32.91 34.90 -16.58
N ALA A 295 32.31 33.94 -17.29
CA ALA A 295 32.31 33.92 -18.75
C ALA A 295 31.57 35.12 -19.35
N LEU A 296 30.44 35.53 -18.76
CA LEU A 296 29.68 36.70 -19.19
C LEU A 296 30.48 38.00 -18.97
N ALA A 297 31.17 38.12 -17.83
CA ALA A 297 32.03 39.26 -17.53
C ALA A 297 33.18 39.37 -18.54
N VAL A 298 33.85 38.26 -18.86
CA VAL A 298 34.92 38.22 -19.86
C VAL A 298 34.39 38.59 -21.26
N LEU A 299 33.24 38.06 -21.66
CA LEU A 299 32.63 38.37 -22.96
C LEU A 299 32.21 39.84 -23.07
N SER A 300 31.66 40.41 -21.99
CA SER A 300 31.30 41.83 -21.90
C SER A 300 32.54 42.73 -22.04
N THR A 301 33.64 42.40 -21.35
CA THR A 301 34.89 43.14 -21.49
C THR A 301 35.51 43.04 -22.89
N LEU A 302 35.37 41.89 -23.57
CA LEU A 302 35.88 41.72 -24.93
C LEU A 302 35.05 42.48 -25.97
N MET A 303 33.73 42.58 -25.80
CA MET A 303 32.89 43.39 -26.69
C MET A 303 33.06 44.90 -26.48
N PHE A 304 33.29 45.35 -25.24
CA PHE A 304 33.52 46.77 -24.96
C PHE A 304 34.89 47.29 -25.44
N PHE A 305 35.85 46.40 -25.65
CA PHE A 305 37.20 46.75 -26.13
C PHE A 305 37.40 46.56 -27.64
N GLN A 306 36.37 46.27 -28.43
CA GLN A 306 36.48 46.36 -29.88
C GLN A 306 36.48 47.84 -30.32
N PRO A 307 37.56 48.35 -30.95
CA PRO A 307 37.58 49.71 -31.48
C PRO A 307 36.61 49.78 -32.67
N GLY A 308 35.48 50.45 -32.45
CA GLY A 308 34.44 50.66 -33.45
C GLY A 308 34.91 51.61 -34.55
N ASN A 309 34.99 51.10 -35.77
CA ASN A 309 35.04 51.93 -36.98
C ASN A 309 33.63 52.50 -37.22
N ALA A 310 33.55 53.83 -37.20
CA ALA A 310 32.34 54.57 -37.46
C ALA A 310 31.86 54.38 -38.91
N SER A 311 30.56 54.19 -39.08
CA SER A 311 29.86 54.51 -40.33
C SER A 311 28.46 55.00 -39.97
N ARG A 312 28.18 56.25 -40.37
CA ARG A 312 26.90 56.95 -40.22
C ARG A 312 25.81 56.30 -41.09
N PRO A 313 24.55 56.28 -40.65
CA PRO A 313 23.41 56.23 -41.55
C PRO A 313 22.89 57.65 -41.84
N ASP A 314 22.58 57.89 -43.11
CA ASP A 314 21.89 59.06 -43.66
C ASP A 314 20.40 59.09 -43.28
N VAL A 315 19.87 60.31 -43.21
CA VAL A 315 18.44 60.67 -43.06
C VAL A 315 17.91 61.10 -44.45
N PRO A 316 16.64 60.82 -44.79
CA PRO A 316 15.73 61.97 -44.98
C PRO A 316 14.27 61.75 -44.52
N ASP A 317 13.79 62.77 -43.79
CA ASP A 317 12.51 63.51 -43.88
C ASP A 317 11.13 62.82 -43.96
N THR A 318 10.40 62.96 -42.84
CA THR A 318 9.04 63.50 -42.62
C THR A 318 8.06 63.67 -43.80
N GLU A 319 6.87 63.07 -43.70
CA GLU A 319 5.56 63.75 -43.68
C GLU A 319 4.40 62.80 -43.27
N ALA A 320 3.42 63.35 -42.55
CA ALA A 320 2.25 62.69 -41.93
C ALA A 320 0.99 62.76 -42.86
N PRO A 321 -0.25 62.51 -42.37
CA PRO A 321 -0.88 61.36 -41.69
C PRO A 321 -2.10 60.81 -42.50
N VAL A 322 -2.87 59.83 -41.98
CA VAL A 322 -4.38 59.65 -42.04
C VAL A 322 -4.82 58.17 -41.83
N PRO A 323 -6.01 57.87 -41.24
CA PRO A 323 -6.38 56.56 -40.68
C PRO A 323 -7.54 55.81 -41.40
N LEU A 324 -7.81 54.59 -40.89
CA LEU A 324 -9.05 53.76 -40.94
C LEU A 324 -9.56 53.19 -42.28
N GLN A 325 -9.68 51.86 -42.34
CA GLN A 325 -10.89 51.17 -42.85
C GLN A 325 -10.89 49.68 -42.48
N GLY A 326 -11.89 49.28 -41.68
CA GLY A 326 -12.29 47.89 -41.48
C GLY A 326 -13.42 47.54 -42.45
N ILE A 327 -13.38 46.34 -43.03
CA ILE A 327 -14.38 45.83 -43.96
C ILE A 327 -15.32 44.88 -43.22
N VAL A 328 -16.62 45.11 -43.42
CA VAL A 328 -17.75 44.25 -43.07
C VAL A 328 -18.23 43.58 -44.35
N GLU A 329 -18.53 42.28 -44.34
CA GLU A 329 -19.51 41.69 -45.26
C GLU A 329 -20.15 40.43 -44.62
N ARG A 330 -21.43 40.19 -44.93
CA ARG A 330 -22.38 39.32 -44.22
C ARG A 330 -23.07 38.36 -45.20
N ALA A 331 -23.44 37.17 -44.67
CA ALA A 331 -24.54 36.27 -45.10
C ALA A 331 -24.37 35.44 -46.41
N PRO A 332 -25.06 34.28 -46.60
CA PRO A 332 -26.38 33.93 -46.03
C PRO A 332 -26.62 32.48 -45.51
N GLU A 333 -27.78 32.35 -44.85
CA GLU A 333 -28.48 31.12 -44.42
C GLU A 333 -29.25 30.46 -45.58
N ASP A 334 -29.45 29.13 -45.54
CA ASP A 334 -30.61 28.47 -46.16
C ASP A 334 -30.96 27.11 -45.50
N ASN A 335 -32.26 26.97 -45.15
CA ASN A 335 -33.20 25.83 -45.07
C ASN A 335 -32.83 24.44 -44.45
N GLY A 336 -33.72 23.95 -43.56
CA GLY A 336 -33.72 22.62 -42.88
C GLY A 336 -34.18 21.42 -43.77
N PRO A 337 -34.81 20.33 -43.26
CA PRO A 337 -35.25 20.01 -41.89
C PRO A 337 -35.07 18.52 -41.41
N THR A 338 -35.50 18.24 -40.17
CA THR A 338 -35.99 16.98 -39.50
C THR A 338 -35.37 15.59 -39.79
N GLY A 339 -34.98 14.86 -38.71
CA GLY A 339 -34.82 13.40 -38.67
C GLY A 339 -34.61 12.86 -37.25
N GLU A 340 -35.39 11.85 -36.85
CA GLU A 340 -35.43 11.15 -35.55
C GLU A 340 -34.12 10.44 -35.13
N PRO A 341 -33.91 10.14 -33.83
CA PRO A 341 -32.84 9.26 -33.39
C PRO A 341 -33.25 7.78 -33.47
N ALA A 342 -32.56 7.00 -34.31
CA ALA A 342 -32.64 5.54 -34.33
C ALA A 342 -31.68 4.91 -33.31
N SER A 343 -32.20 3.97 -32.53
CA SER A 343 -31.48 3.08 -31.62
C SER A 343 -30.54 2.15 -32.39
N VAL A 344 -29.29 2.04 -31.94
CA VAL A 344 -28.40 0.96 -32.36
C VAL A 344 -28.43 -0.12 -31.28
N ALA A 345 -29.04 -1.25 -31.64
CA ALA A 345 -28.93 -2.51 -30.92
C ALA A 345 -27.78 -3.31 -31.56
N ASP A 346 -26.75 -3.63 -30.79
CA ASP A 346 -25.72 -4.58 -31.20
C ASP A 346 -26.19 -6.01 -30.94
N THR A 347 -26.47 -6.73 -32.02
CA THR A 347 -26.54 -8.19 -32.07
C THR A 347 -25.13 -8.76 -32.20
N VAL A 348 -24.62 -9.41 -31.14
CA VAL A 348 -23.47 -10.31 -31.23
C VAL A 348 -23.98 -11.73 -31.46
N GLY A 349 -23.51 -12.34 -32.55
CA GLY A 349 -23.82 -13.71 -32.94
C GLY A 349 -23.30 -14.75 -31.94
N ALA A 350 -24.10 -15.81 -31.75
CA ALA A 350 -23.77 -16.94 -30.90
C ALA A 350 -22.80 -17.91 -31.61
N GLU A 351 -21.63 -18.11 -31.01
CA GLU A 351 -20.77 -19.28 -31.28
C GLU A 351 -21.31 -20.53 -30.58
N PRO A 352 -21.05 -21.75 -31.09
CA PRO A 352 -21.65 -22.97 -30.58
C PRO A 352 -21.26 -23.22 -29.12
N GLY A 353 -22.27 -23.36 -28.27
CA GLY A 353 -22.14 -23.44 -26.82
C GLY A 353 -21.27 -24.60 -26.34
N PHE A 354 -20.39 -24.30 -25.38
CA PHE A 354 -19.68 -25.28 -24.57
C PHE A 354 -20.70 -26.13 -23.78
N ASP A 355 -20.87 -27.40 -24.16
CA ASP A 355 -21.64 -28.38 -23.39
C ASP A 355 -20.72 -28.98 -22.29
N PRO A 356 -20.95 -28.67 -21.00
CA PRO A 356 -20.11 -29.14 -19.92
C PRO A 356 -20.13 -30.67 -19.79
N GLN A 357 -21.21 -31.35 -20.16
CA GLN A 357 -21.33 -32.79 -19.93
C GLN A 357 -20.46 -33.63 -20.88
N GLN A 358 -20.12 -33.10 -22.05
CA GLN A 358 -19.28 -33.78 -23.04
C GLN A 358 -17.78 -33.57 -22.81
N HIS A 359 -17.40 -32.53 -22.07
CA HIS A 359 -16.00 -32.11 -21.90
C HIS A 359 -15.43 -32.38 -20.50
N THR A 360 -16.25 -32.90 -19.58
CA THR A 360 -15.81 -33.21 -18.22
C THR A 360 -15.10 -34.55 -18.12
N LEU A 361 -13.85 -34.51 -17.64
CA LEU A 361 -13.00 -35.66 -17.41
C LEU A 361 -12.94 -36.01 -15.92
N THR A 362 -12.60 -37.27 -15.60
CA THR A 362 -12.11 -37.62 -14.26
C THR A 362 -10.74 -36.98 -14.04
N LEU A 363 -10.39 -36.75 -12.78
CA LEU A 363 -9.13 -36.13 -12.41
C LEU A 363 -7.90 -36.86 -12.96
N GLY A 364 -7.89 -38.20 -12.89
CA GLY A 364 -6.80 -39.01 -13.43
C GLY A 364 -6.70 -38.97 -14.96
N SER A 365 -7.81 -38.79 -15.67
CA SER A 365 -7.81 -38.58 -17.14
C SER A 365 -7.39 -37.16 -17.52
N ALA A 366 -7.74 -36.15 -16.73
CA ALA A 366 -7.32 -34.78 -16.95
C ALA A 366 -5.79 -34.63 -16.82
N PHE A 367 -5.17 -35.30 -15.84
CA PHE A 367 -3.71 -35.35 -15.71
C PHE A 367 -3.03 -36.03 -16.90
N ARG A 368 -3.57 -37.15 -17.38
CA ARG A 368 -3.04 -37.81 -18.59
C ARG A 368 -3.13 -36.93 -19.82
N ALA A 369 -4.27 -36.26 -20.02
CA ALA A 369 -4.46 -35.35 -21.15
C ALA A 369 -3.54 -34.12 -21.08
N LEU A 370 -3.30 -33.57 -19.88
CA LEU A 370 -2.35 -32.48 -19.67
C LEU A 370 -0.91 -32.90 -19.98
N LEU A 371 -0.48 -34.06 -19.49
CA LEU A 371 0.91 -34.53 -19.61
C LEU A 371 1.24 -35.07 -21.00
N ALA A 372 0.25 -35.54 -21.76
CA ALA A 372 0.40 -35.83 -23.18
C ALA A 372 0.84 -34.59 -23.99
N GLN A 373 0.44 -33.36 -23.59
CA GLN A 373 0.91 -32.12 -24.23
C GLN A 373 2.42 -31.89 -24.04
N TRP A 374 3.01 -32.52 -23.02
CA TRP A 374 4.44 -32.47 -22.73
C TRP A 374 5.17 -33.78 -23.09
N GLY A 375 4.51 -34.69 -23.83
CA GLY A 375 5.11 -35.93 -24.32
C GLY A 375 5.25 -37.04 -23.26
N GLU A 376 4.45 -36.99 -22.19
CA GLU A 376 4.55 -37.91 -21.04
C GLU A 376 3.31 -38.82 -20.91
N ASP A 377 3.34 -39.97 -21.59
CA ASP A 377 2.16 -40.84 -21.77
C ASP A 377 1.92 -41.90 -20.66
N ASN A 378 2.86 -42.10 -19.73
CA ASN A 378 2.84 -43.20 -18.77
C ASN A 378 2.75 -42.74 -17.30
N LEU A 379 1.52 -42.59 -16.78
CA LEU A 379 1.27 -42.15 -15.40
C LEU A 379 0.15 -42.94 -14.67
N PRO A 380 0.30 -43.23 -13.36
CA PRO A 380 -0.73 -43.84 -12.54
C PRO A 380 -1.85 -42.86 -12.11
N ALA A 381 -3.05 -43.40 -11.91
CA ALA A 381 -4.32 -42.68 -11.83
C ALA A 381 -4.65 -41.94 -10.50
N ARG A 382 -3.67 -41.49 -9.70
CA ARG A 382 -3.93 -40.80 -8.40
C ARG A 382 -3.11 -39.51 -8.22
N LEU A 383 -3.77 -38.48 -7.66
CA LEU A 383 -3.30 -37.08 -7.60
C LEU A 383 -1.93 -36.87 -6.94
N GLY A 384 -1.76 -37.37 -5.72
CA GLY A 384 -0.52 -37.15 -4.97
C GLY A 384 0.70 -37.76 -5.67
N VAL A 385 0.50 -38.89 -6.34
CA VAL A 385 1.57 -39.62 -7.04
C VAL A 385 1.96 -38.93 -8.35
N ALA A 386 1.02 -38.24 -9.02
CA ALA A 386 1.30 -37.55 -10.28
C ALA A 386 2.25 -36.35 -10.09
N CYS A 387 2.04 -35.53 -9.05
CA CYS A 387 2.90 -34.37 -8.79
C CYS A 387 4.28 -34.75 -8.25
N GLU A 388 4.39 -35.81 -7.47
CA GLU A 388 5.69 -36.38 -7.07
C GLU A 388 6.44 -36.99 -8.27
N PHE A 389 5.73 -37.68 -9.18
CA PHE A 389 6.32 -38.30 -10.37
C PHE A 389 6.88 -37.28 -11.35
N VAL A 390 6.15 -36.18 -11.63
CA VAL A 390 6.60 -35.17 -12.60
C VAL A 390 7.80 -34.36 -12.07
N GLN A 391 7.94 -34.23 -10.74
CA GLN A 391 9.15 -33.66 -10.12
C GLN A 391 10.41 -34.44 -10.45
N SER A 392 10.32 -35.78 -10.52
CA SER A 392 11.45 -36.62 -10.93
C SER A 392 11.89 -36.40 -12.39
N ARG A 393 11.03 -35.76 -13.20
CA ARG A 393 11.28 -35.41 -14.60
C ARG A 393 11.53 -33.92 -14.83
N GLY A 394 11.78 -33.16 -13.76
CA GLY A 394 12.12 -31.74 -13.85
C GLY A 394 10.92 -30.80 -14.08
N LEU A 395 9.69 -31.30 -13.96
CA LEU A 395 8.47 -30.49 -14.00
C LEU A 395 8.00 -30.18 -12.56
N ALA A 396 7.33 -29.06 -12.37
CA ALA A 396 6.76 -28.67 -11.07
C ALA A 396 5.25 -28.49 -11.17
N CYS A 397 4.50 -29.06 -10.22
CA CYS A 397 3.07 -28.79 -10.09
C CYS A 397 2.85 -27.44 -9.41
N LEU A 398 1.97 -26.63 -10.00
CA LEU A 398 1.45 -25.40 -9.39
C LEU A 398 -0.06 -25.57 -9.17
N GLU A 399 -0.48 -25.76 -7.93
CA GLU A 399 -1.90 -25.78 -7.55
C GLU A 399 -2.26 -24.44 -6.90
N ARG A 400 -3.20 -23.71 -7.52
CA ARG A 400 -3.71 -22.44 -6.98
C ARG A 400 -5.11 -22.16 -7.48
N GLN A 401 -5.89 -21.43 -6.68
CA GLN A 401 -7.10 -20.77 -7.17
C GLN A 401 -6.71 -19.51 -7.94
N GLY A 402 -7.38 -19.26 -9.06
CA GLY A 402 -7.05 -18.14 -9.94
C GLY A 402 -8.19 -17.74 -10.86
N THR A 403 -8.00 -16.66 -11.59
CA THR A 403 -8.96 -16.14 -12.59
C THR A 403 -8.45 -16.43 -14.00
N ARG A 404 -9.27 -16.18 -15.03
CA ARG A 404 -8.83 -16.25 -16.44
C ARG A 404 -7.52 -15.49 -16.69
N ARG A 405 -7.39 -14.27 -16.15
CA ARG A 405 -6.14 -13.47 -16.21
C ARG A 405 -4.92 -14.19 -15.61
N SER A 406 -5.14 -15.00 -14.58
CA SER A 406 -4.06 -15.80 -13.96
C SER A 406 -3.61 -16.95 -14.86
N LEU A 407 -4.47 -17.45 -15.75
CA LEU A 407 -4.11 -18.45 -16.76
C LEU A 407 -3.41 -17.80 -17.95
N GLU A 408 -3.92 -16.66 -18.42
CA GLU A 408 -3.30 -15.84 -19.48
C GLU A 408 -1.87 -15.43 -19.11
N PHE A 409 -1.63 -15.03 -17.86
CA PHE A 409 -0.29 -14.69 -17.39
C PHE A 409 0.67 -15.89 -17.32
N LEU A 410 0.15 -17.08 -16.99
CA LEU A 410 0.99 -18.28 -16.91
C LEU A 410 1.34 -18.81 -18.31
N ASP A 411 0.42 -18.67 -19.27
CA ASP A 411 0.58 -19.15 -20.65
C ASP A 411 1.06 -20.60 -20.70
N ARG A 412 0.42 -21.47 -19.89
CA ARG A 412 0.73 -22.90 -19.82
C ARG A 412 -0.56 -23.72 -19.78
N PRO A 413 -0.56 -24.95 -20.33
CA PRO A 413 -1.66 -25.87 -20.16
C PRO A 413 -2.03 -26.06 -18.68
N ALA A 414 -3.33 -26.06 -18.38
CA ALA A 414 -3.82 -26.12 -17.00
C ALA A 414 -5.07 -27.01 -16.88
N ILE A 415 -5.24 -27.66 -15.73
CA ILE A 415 -6.48 -28.38 -15.38
C ILE A 415 -7.36 -27.42 -14.58
N LEU A 416 -8.58 -27.18 -15.05
CA LEU A 416 -9.60 -26.42 -14.35
C LEU A 416 -10.53 -27.39 -13.62
N THR A 417 -10.80 -27.07 -12.35
CA THR A 417 -11.82 -27.77 -11.56
C THR A 417 -13.13 -26.99 -11.68
N LEU A 418 -14.14 -27.60 -12.30
CA LEU A 418 -15.49 -27.07 -12.37
C LEU A 418 -16.32 -27.67 -11.24
N ARG A 419 -17.01 -26.82 -10.49
CA ARG A 419 -17.91 -27.22 -9.40
C ARG A 419 -19.33 -26.80 -9.77
N PRO A 420 -20.13 -27.69 -10.40
CA PRO A 420 -21.54 -27.42 -10.60
C PRO A 420 -22.28 -27.42 -9.26
N ASP A 421 -23.30 -26.56 -9.13
CA ASP A 421 -24.09 -26.45 -7.89
C ASP A 421 -24.68 -27.81 -7.50
N GLY A 422 -24.24 -28.34 -6.36
CA GLY A 422 -24.69 -29.63 -5.81
C GLY A 422 -24.09 -30.89 -6.45
N GLY A 423 -23.11 -30.77 -7.35
CA GLY A 423 -22.47 -31.92 -8.03
C GLY A 423 -21.05 -32.25 -7.53
N GLN A 424 -20.53 -33.41 -7.94
CA GLN A 424 -19.12 -33.78 -7.74
C GLN A 424 -18.22 -32.90 -8.63
N PRO A 425 -16.99 -32.57 -8.19
CA PRO A 425 -16.08 -31.74 -8.97
C PRO A 425 -15.71 -32.45 -10.28
N THR A 426 -15.85 -31.73 -11.39
CA THR A 426 -15.47 -32.20 -12.72
C THR A 426 -14.25 -31.43 -13.22
N TYR A 427 -13.47 -32.02 -14.14
CA TYR A 427 -12.20 -31.46 -14.56
C TYR A 427 -12.16 -31.24 -16.07
N VAL A 428 -11.58 -30.12 -16.50
CA VAL A 428 -11.38 -29.78 -17.92
C VAL A 428 -9.92 -29.39 -18.11
N VAL A 429 -9.32 -29.80 -19.22
CA VAL A 429 -7.94 -29.42 -19.57
C VAL A 429 -7.99 -28.28 -20.57
N VAL A 430 -7.34 -27.17 -20.23
CA VAL A 430 -7.10 -26.05 -21.14
C VAL A 430 -5.71 -26.27 -21.74
N SER A 431 -5.65 -26.57 -23.03
CA SER A 431 -4.39 -26.78 -23.76
C SER A 431 -3.77 -25.46 -24.21
N GLN A 432 -4.59 -24.53 -24.70
CA GLN A 432 -4.19 -23.20 -25.17
C GLN A 432 -5.31 -22.18 -24.86
N LEU A 433 -4.94 -20.92 -24.71
CA LEU A 433 -5.85 -19.78 -24.60
C LEU A 433 -5.59 -18.90 -25.82
N ASP A 434 -6.59 -18.74 -26.68
CA ASP A 434 -6.54 -17.84 -27.85
C ASP A 434 -6.67 -16.36 -27.46
#